data_AF-A0A336ELC3-F1
#
_entry.id   AF-A0A336ELC3-F1
#
_cell.length_a   1.000
_cell.length_b   1.000
_cell.length_c   1.000
_cell.angle_alpha   90.00
_cell.angle_beta   90.00
_cell.angle_gamma   90.00
#
_symmetry.space_group_name_H-M   'P 1'
#
loop_
_entity.id
_entity.type
_entity.pdbx_description
1 polymer ?
#
loop_
_entity_poly.entity_id
_entity_poly.type
_entity_poly.pdbx_seq_one_letter_code
_entity_poly.pdbx_strand_id
1 'polypeptide(L)'
;MPWTAAYIDTIGEPTADLRSNVAAEARAKIVYERLINVTDDPGVKDALAFLMTREAAHQLSFEKALQSIRNNYPPGKLPPISEYANTYYNMSEGGEVRGSWNSDKHFDYVKDPQPAVDGGDGSASVGLTPEQEALCKAMLKRTQSDPQGDPLTGAELGAGKQNTSSSAK
;
A
#
# COMPACT_ATOMS: atom_id res chain seq x y z
N MET A 1 -18.59 1.94 -13.61
CA MET A 1 -17.20 2.45 -13.52
C MET A 1 -16.53 2.21 -14.86
N PRO A 2 -16.08 3.27 -15.56
CA PRO A 2 -15.29 3.07 -16.77
C PRO A 2 -13.94 2.44 -16.43
N TRP A 3 -13.34 1.78 -17.41
CA TRP A 3 -11.92 1.42 -17.32
C TRP A 3 -11.06 2.69 -17.15
N THR A 4 -9.98 2.59 -16.38
CA THR A 4 -8.99 3.68 -16.24
C THR A 4 -7.58 3.10 -16.21
N ALA A 5 -6.59 3.93 -16.53
CA ALA A 5 -5.18 3.54 -16.45
C ALA A 5 -4.71 3.16 -15.03
N ALA A 6 -5.47 3.51 -13.99
CA ALA A 6 -5.16 3.11 -12.62
C ALA A 6 -5.25 1.60 -12.36
N TYR A 7 -5.80 0.82 -13.30
CA TYR A 7 -5.80 -0.65 -13.24
C TYR A 7 -4.51 -1.28 -13.78
N ILE A 8 -3.62 -0.49 -14.40
CA ILE A 8 -2.30 -0.94 -14.84
C ILE A 8 -1.35 -0.82 -13.65
N ASP A 9 -0.75 -1.93 -13.24
CA ASP A 9 0.21 -1.99 -12.14
C ASP A 9 1.59 -2.33 -12.69
N THR A 10 2.47 -1.33 -12.72
CA THR A 10 3.88 -1.48 -13.10
C THR A 10 4.72 -0.45 -12.38
N ILE A 11 5.86 -0.89 -11.86
CA ILE A 11 6.87 -0.02 -11.23
C ILE A 11 8.23 -0.10 -11.93
N GLY A 12 8.30 -0.86 -13.04
CA GLY A 12 9.55 -1.08 -13.77
C GLY A 12 10.52 -2.05 -13.07
N GLU A 13 10.04 -2.78 -12.07
CA GLU A 13 10.79 -3.83 -11.38
C GLU A 13 10.23 -5.20 -11.82
N PRO A 14 10.96 -5.98 -12.63
CA PRO A 14 10.41 -7.20 -13.24
C PRO A 14 9.86 -8.23 -12.25
N THR A 15 10.46 -8.39 -11.06
CA THR A 15 10.00 -9.42 -10.12
C THR A 15 8.70 -9.03 -9.41
N ALA A 16 8.46 -7.73 -9.20
CA ALA A 16 7.21 -7.18 -8.69
C ALA A 16 6.12 -7.21 -9.78
N ASP A 17 6.44 -6.70 -10.98
CA ASP A 17 5.50 -6.64 -12.11
C ASP A 17 5.01 -8.05 -12.51
N LEU A 18 5.89 -9.06 -12.50
CA LEU A 18 5.48 -10.46 -12.75
C LEU A 18 4.55 -11.03 -11.66
N ARG A 19 4.73 -10.65 -10.39
CA ARG A 19 3.80 -11.04 -9.32
C ARG A 19 2.44 -10.36 -9.48
N SER A 20 2.42 -9.09 -9.89
CA SER A 20 1.19 -8.38 -10.25
C SER A 20 0.46 -9.05 -11.42
N ASN A 21 1.19 -9.51 -12.45
CA ASN A 21 0.64 -10.28 -13.55
C ASN A 21 0.03 -11.62 -13.09
N VAL A 22 0.75 -12.42 -12.30
CA VAL A 22 0.22 -13.69 -11.74
C VAL A 22 -1.07 -13.45 -10.96
N ALA A 23 -1.11 -12.39 -10.14
CA ALA A 23 -2.30 -12.03 -9.38
C ALA A 23 -3.46 -11.55 -10.28
N ALA A 24 -3.16 -10.81 -11.35
CA ALA A 24 -4.17 -10.37 -12.33
C ALA A 24 -4.83 -11.56 -13.03
N GLU A 25 -4.04 -12.52 -13.50
CA GLU A 25 -4.54 -13.74 -14.15
C GLU A 25 -5.38 -14.60 -13.19
N ALA A 26 -4.97 -14.69 -11.91
CA ALA A 26 -5.76 -15.38 -10.87
C ALA A 26 -7.13 -14.75 -10.66
N ARG A 27 -7.19 -13.42 -10.61
CA ARG A 27 -8.45 -12.68 -10.47
C ARG A 27 -9.34 -12.84 -11.70
N ALA A 28 -8.76 -12.73 -12.91
CA ALA A 28 -9.49 -12.92 -14.16
C ALA A 28 -10.12 -14.32 -14.24
N LYS A 29 -9.35 -15.36 -13.93
CA LYS A 29 -9.83 -16.75 -13.90
C LYS A 29 -11.04 -16.91 -12.96
N ILE A 30 -10.97 -16.38 -11.73
CA ILE A 30 -12.07 -16.46 -10.75
C ILE A 30 -13.30 -15.70 -11.25
N VAL A 31 -13.12 -14.55 -11.90
CA VAL A 31 -14.24 -13.80 -12.48
C VAL A 31 -14.93 -14.62 -13.56
N TYR A 32 -14.19 -15.27 -14.46
CA TYR A 32 -14.79 -16.14 -15.48
C TYR A 32 -15.53 -17.33 -14.88
N GLU A 33 -14.96 -17.96 -13.86
CA GLU A 33 -15.61 -19.07 -13.13
C GLU A 33 -16.96 -18.63 -12.53
N ARG A 34 -17.02 -17.42 -11.98
CA ARG A 34 -18.27 -16.83 -11.49
C ARG A 34 -19.24 -16.48 -12.61
N LEU A 35 -18.75 -15.93 -13.73
CA LEU A 35 -19.58 -15.56 -14.88
C LEU A 35 -20.23 -16.78 -15.54
N ILE A 36 -19.51 -17.91 -15.64
CA ILE A 36 -20.05 -19.17 -16.14
C ILE A 36 -21.25 -19.64 -15.30
N ASN A 37 -21.23 -19.42 -13.99
CA ASN A 37 -22.29 -19.82 -13.06
C ASN A 37 -23.54 -18.92 -13.08
N VAL A 38 -23.52 -17.80 -13.81
CA VAL A 38 -24.65 -16.83 -13.87
C VAL A 38 -25.24 -16.68 -15.27
N THR A 39 -24.90 -17.57 -16.20
CA THR A 39 -25.44 -17.59 -17.57
C THR A 39 -25.78 -19.02 -17.96
N ASP A 40 -26.71 -19.18 -18.91
CA ASP A 40 -27.05 -20.47 -19.53
C ASP A 40 -26.72 -20.54 -21.02
N ASP A 41 -26.26 -19.44 -21.62
CA ASP A 41 -25.90 -19.40 -23.03
C ASP A 41 -24.66 -20.29 -23.30
N PRO A 42 -24.78 -21.31 -24.18
CA PRO A 42 -23.69 -22.25 -24.43
C PRO A 42 -22.48 -21.61 -25.13
N GLY A 43 -22.70 -20.60 -25.98
CA GLY A 43 -21.61 -19.88 -26.66
C GLY A 43 -20.82 -19.01 -25.69
N VAL A 44 -21.50 -18.35 -24.75
CA VAL A 44 -20.84 -17.59 -23.67
C VAL A 44 -20.02 -18.51 -22.77
N LYS A 45 -20.57 -19.68 -22.40
CA LYS A 45 -19.83 -20.67 -21.59
C LYS A 45 -18.59 -21.18 -22.30
N ASP A 46 -18.68 -21.47 -23.59
CA ASP A 46 -17.53 -21.94 -24.39
C ASP A 46 -16.43 -20.87 -24.47
N ALA A 47 -16.80 -19.62 -24.75
CA ALA A 47 -15.86 -18.50 -24.78
C ALA A 47 -15.16 -18.29 -23.42
N LEU A 48 -15.92 -18.28 -22.33
CA LEU A 48 -15.37 -18.13 -20.97
C LEU A 48 -14.50 -19.33 -20.56
N ALA A 49 -14.84 -20.55 -20.96
CA ALA A 49 -14.03 -21.73 -20.70
C ALA A 49 -12.68 -21.66 -21.43
N PHE A 50 -12.68 -21.20 -22.69
CA PHE A 50 -11.46 -20.95 -23.43
C PHE A 50 -10.59 -19.89 -22.73
N LEU A 51 -11.16 -18.72 -22.40
CA LEU A 51 -10.43 -17.64 -21.73
C LEU A 51 -9.89 -18.09 -20.37
N MET A 52 -10.67 -18.80 -19.56
CA MET A 52 -10.22 -19.37 -18.29
C MET A 52 -9.02 -20.32 -18.47
N THR A 53 -9.01 -21.11 -19.54
CA THR A 53 -7.86 -21.98 -19.88
C THR A 53 -6.64 -21.17 -20.27
N ARG A 54 -6.83 -20.04 -20.97
CA ARG A 54 -5.76 -19.10 -21.31
C ARG A 54 -5.16 -18.44 -20.07
N GLU A 55 -5.96 -18.04 -19.09
CA GLU A 55 -5.41 -17.44 -17.86
C GLU A 55 -4.54 -18.44 -17.10
N ALA A 56 -4.91 -19.73 -17.06
CA ALA A 56 -4.06 -20.77 -16.48
C ALA A 56 -2.71 -20.91 -17.22
N ALA A 57 -2.72 -20.78 -18.55
CA ALA A 57 -1.49 -20.78 -19.34
C ALA A 57 -0.64 -19.52 -19.10
N HIS A 58 -1.27 -18.35 -18.95
CA HIS A 58 -0.59 -17.10 -18.63
C HIS A 58 0.03 -17.14 -17.23
N GLN A 59 -0.70 -17.63 -16.21
CA GLN A 59 -0.18 -17.87 -14.86
C GLN A 59 1.09 -18.72 -14.91
N LEU A 60 1.03 -19.88 -15.58
CA LEU A 60 2.19 -20.77 -15.71
C LEU A 60 3.37 -20.06 -16.41
N SER A 61 3.10 -19.29 -17.46
CA SER A 61 4.13 -18.53 -18.17
C SER A 61 4.80 -17.48 -17.28
N PHE A 62 4.01 -16.69 -16.56
CA PHE A 62 4.52 -15.64 -15.67
C PHE A 62 5.23 -16.23 -14.44
N GLU A 63 4.75 -17.31 -13.86
CA GLU A 63 5.45 -18.03 -12.80
C GLU A 63 6.80 -18.57 -13.30
N LYS A 64 6.83 -19.21 -14.48
CA LYS A 64 8.11 -19.66 -15.07
C LYS A 64 9.07 -18.51 -15.33
N ALA A 65 8.58 -17.39 -15.84
CA ALA A 65 9.39 -16.20 -16.03
C ALA A 65 9.95 -15.69 -14.70
N LEU A 66 9.12 -15.57 -13.66
CA LEU A 66 9.53 -15.14 -12.34
C LEU A 66 10.60 -16.08 -11.74
N GLN A 67 10.35 -17.39 -11.76
CA GLN A 67 11.27 -18.39 -11.20
C GLN A 67 12.59 -18.51 -11.99
N SER A 68 12.63 -18.05 -13.25
CA SER A 68 13.87 -18.01 -14.03
C SER A 68 14.83 -16.89 -13.60
N ILE A 69 14.34 -15.90 -12.85
CA ILE A 69 15.16 -14.80 -12.31
C ILE A 69 15.83 -15.26 -11.02
N ARG A 70 17.16 -15.26 -10.98
CA ARG A 70 17.93 -15.61 -9.77
C ARG A 70 17.75 -14.56 -8.69
N ASN A 71 17.64 -14.99 -7.44
CA ASN A 71 17.47 -14.12 -6.27
C ASN A 71 16.28 -13.15 -6.41
N ASN A 72 15.16 -13.63 -6.95
CA ASN A 72 13.95 -12.82 -7.16
C ASN A 72 13.16 -12.47 -5.87
N TYR A 73 13.71 -12.81 -4.70
CA TYR A 73 13.09 -12.62 -3.40
C TYR A 73 14.12 -12.41 -2.27
N PRO A 74 13.94 -11.41 -1.40
CA PRO A 74 13.01 -10.28 -1.59
C PRO A 74 13.45 -9.42 -2.80
N PRO A 75 12.52 -8.76 -3.51
CA PRO A 75 12.88 -7.83 -4.57
C PRO A 75 13.79 -6.69 -4.07
N GLY A 76 14.71 -6.23 -4.92
CA GLY A 76 15.60 -5.11 -4.62
C GLY A 76 16.98 -5.52 -4.11
N LYS A 77 17.77 -4.52 -3.70
CA LYS A 77 19.19 -4.69 -3.30
C LYS A 77 19.43 -4.62 -1.79
N LEU A 78 18.63 -3.83 -1.08
CA LEU A 78 18.83 -3.62 0.34
C LEU A 78 18.32 -4.85 1.11
N PRO A 79 19.11 -5.41 2.03
CA PRO A 79 18.64 -6.49 2.87
C PRO A 79 17.57 -5.97 3.84
N PRO A 80 16.62 -6.82 4.25
CA PRO A 80 15.71 -6.49 5.35
C PRO A 80 16.50 -6.31 6.65
N ILE A 81 15.94 -5.55 7.58
CA ILE A 81 16.48 -5.44 8.94
C ILE A 81 16.27 -6.80 9.63
N SER A 82 17.38 -7.45 10.03
CA SER A 82 17.36 -8.84 10.49
C SER A 82 16.43 -9.09 11.67
N GLU A 83 16.33 -8.13 12.59
CA GLU A 83 15.45 -8.16 13.76
C GLU A 83 13.97 -8.29 13.42
N TYR A 84 13.55 -7.76 12.26
CA TYR A 84 12.14 -7.73 11.85
C TYR A 84 11.84 -8.68 10.68
N ALA A 85 12.87 -9.25 10.06
CA ALA A 85 12.75 -9.99 8.81
C ALA A 85 11.89 -11.26 8.93
N ASN A 86 11.89 -11.91 10.10
CA ASN A 86 11.13 -13.13 10.37
C ASN A 86 10.19 -12.99 11.56
N THR A 87 9.94 -11.78 12.04
CA THR A 87 9.08 -11.56 13.21
C THR A 87 7.64 -11.39 12.77
N TYR A 88 6.73 -12.20 13.31
CA TYR A 88 5.29 -12.10 13.05
C TYR A 88 4.58 -11.50 14.25
N TYR A 89 4.06 -10.28 14.11
CA TYR A 89 3.29 -9.61 15.14
C TYR A 89 1.81 -9.92 15.00
N ASN A 90 1.19 -10.46 16.05
CA ASN A 90 -0.25 -10.63 16.07
C ASN A 90 -0.96 -9.33 16.42
N MET A 91 -1.44 -8.66 15.38
CA MET A 91 -2.20 -7.41 15.49
C MET A 91 -3.72 -7.66 15.47
N SER A 92 -4.18 -8.92 15.63
CA SER A 92 -5.59 -9.28 15.58
C SER A 92 -6.13 -9.65 16.96
N GLU A 93 -7.36 -9.21 17.25
CA GLU A 93 -8.13 -9.63 18.42
C GLU A 93 -9.19 -10.69 18.00
N GLY A 94 -9.45 -11.70 18.82
CA GLY A 94 -10.62 -12.57 18.66
C GLY A 94 -10.43 -13.96 18.03
N GLY A 95 -9.20 -14.47 17.94
CA GLY A 95 -8.93 -15.87 17.58
C GLY A 95 -7.87 -16.00 16.50
N GLU A 96 -6.75 -16.63 16.84
CA GLU A 96 -5.61 -16.74 15.95
C GLU A 96 -5.61 -18.06 15.19
N VAL A 97 -5.40 -17.99 13.87
CA VAL A 97 -5.13 -19.16 13.03
C VAL A 97 -3.61 -19.29 12.85
N ARG A 98 -3.05 -20.41 13.33
CA ARG A 98 -1.63 -20.77 13.17
C ARG A 98 -1.42 -21.62 11.92
N GLY A 99 -0.43 -21.28 11.11
CA GLY A 99 -0.04 -22.00 9.90
C GLY A 99 1.40 -21.73 9.49
N SER A 100 1.83 -22.30 8.36
CA SER A 100 3.22 -22.14 7.89
C SER A 100 3.64 -20.68 7.64
N TRP A 101 2.68 -19.78 7.50
CA TRP A 101 2.86 -18.36 7.24
C TRP A 101 3.01 -17.49 8.50
N ASN A 102 2.89 -18.06 9.71
CA ASN A 102 3.06 -17.33 10.98
C ASN A 102 3.49 -18.23 12.17
N SER A 103 3.78 -19.51 11.94
CA SER A 103 4.20 -20.45 12.98
C SER A 103 5.67 -20.30 13.36
N ASP A 104 5.99 -20.74 14.57
CA ASP A 104 7.33 -20.74 15.18
C ASP A 104 8.37 -21.57 14.39
N LYS A 105 7.92 -22.40 13.45
CA LYS A 105 8.80 -23.12 12.51
C LYS A 105 9.52 -22.18 11.54
N HIS A 106 8.90 -21.05 11.20
CA HIS A 106 9.36 -20.15 10.15
C HIS A 106 9.46 -18.70 10.61
N PHE A 107 8.78 -18.33 11.71
CA PHE A 107 8.68 -16.95 12.18
C PHE A 107 8.85 -16.87 13.70
N ASP A 108 9.50 -15.81 14.18
CA ASP A 108 9.50 -15.44 15.58
C ASP A 108 8.16 -14.77 15.90
N TYR A 109 7.27 -15.50 16.56
CA TYR A 109 5.92 -15.04 16.78
C TYR A 109 5.78 -14.18 18.04
N VAL A 110 5.20 -12.98 17.88
CA VAL A 110 4.89 -12.05 18.97
C VAL A 110 3.37 -11.99 19.15
N LYS A 111 2.90 -12.63 20.23
CA LYS A 111 1.47 -12.75 20.54
C LYS A 111 0.79 -11.42 20.88
N ASP A 112 1.46 -10.64 21.72
CA ASP A 112 0.92 -9.42 22.33
C ASP A 112 1.91 -8.27 22.06
N PRO A 113 1.96 -7.76 20.81
CA PRO A 113 2.92 -6.73 20.41
C PRO A 113 2.68 -5.41 21.14
N GLN A 114 3.77 -4.73 21.50
CA GLN A 114 3.71 -3.37 22.02
C GLN A 114 3.50 -2.37 20.87
N PRO A 115 2.93 -1.18 21.12
CA PRO A 115 2.69 -0.15 20.10
C PRO A 115 3.94 0.26 19.30
N ALA A 116 5.12 0.12 19.91
CA ALA A 116 6.42 0.35 19.29
C ALA A 116 7.29 -0.91 19.45
N VAL A 117 7.66 -1.52 18.32
CA VAL A 117 8.40 -2.79 18.30
C VAL A 117 9.91 -2.61 18.52
N ASP A 118 10.39 -1.38 18.45
CA ASP A 118 11.78 -0.97 18.68
C ASP A 118 12.05 -0.55 20.14
N GLY A 119 11.06 -0.71 21.02
CA GLY A 119 11.14 -0.30 22.43
C GLY A 119 10.96 1.21 22.67
N GLY A 120 10.61 1.99 21.63
CA GLY A 120 10.27 3.40 21.76
C GLY A 120 8.85 3.65 22.28
N ASP A 121 8.40 4.91 22.18
CA ASP A 121 7.02 5.31 22.46
C ASP A 121 6.13 5.33 21.21
N GLY A 122 6.69 4.95 20.06
CA GLY A 122 6.03 5.00 18.75
C GLY A 122 6.06 6.37 18.08
N SER A 123 6.72 7.36 18.70
CA SER A 123 6.94 8.67 18.09
C SER A 123 8.16 8.65 17.17
N ALA A 124 8.03 9.27 15.99
CA ALA A 124 9.17 9.48 15.12
C ALA A 124 9.99 10.67 15.64
N SER A 125 11.28 10.45 15.91
CA SER A 125 12.23 11.52 16.23
C SER A 125 13.38 11.51 15.24
N VAL A 126 13.98 12.68 15.02
CA VAL A 126 15.16 12.85 14.17
C VAL A 126 16.23 13.56 14.96
N GLY A 127 17.47 13.09 14.85
CA GLY A 127 18.63 13.80 15.40
C GLY A 127 18.88 15.05 14.56
N LEU A 128 18.66 16.23 15.13
CA LEU A 128 18.98 17.50 14.50
C LEU A 128 20.34 18.00 15.02
N THR A 129 21.16 18.57 14.13
CA THR A 129 22.28 19.40 14.59
C THR A 129 21.74 20.67 15.27
N PRO A 130 22.53 21.35 16.11
CA PRO A 130 22.10 22.60 16.73
C PRO A 130 21.62 23.65 15.72
N GLU A 131 22.24 23.72 14.54
CA GLU A 131 21.83 24.64 13.46
C GLU A 131 20.48 24.26 12.87
N GLN A 132 20.23 22.97 12.65
CA GLN A 132 18.96 22.46 12.13
C GLN A 132 17.82 22.66 13.14
N GLU A 133 18.09 22.43 14.42
CA GLU A 133 17.12 22.67 15.49
C GLU A 133 16.73 24.15 15.57
N ALA A 134 17.70 25.06 15.46
CA ALA A 134 17.46 26.49 15.42
C ALA A 134 16.59 26.90 14.21
N LEU A 135 16.87 26.33 13.03
CA LEU A 135 16.09 26.57 11.83
C LEU A 135 14.65 26.07 11.96
N CYS A 136 14.46 24.86 12.50
CA CYS A 136 13.13 24.31 12.78
C CYS A 136 12.36 25.19 13.76
N LYS A 137 12.97 25.65 14.86
CA LYS A 137 12.34 26.59 15.81
C LYS A 137 11.95 27.91 15.15
N ALA A 138 12.79 28.45 14.28
CA ALA A 138 12.49 29.67 13.53
C ALA A 138 11.31 29.45 12.56
N MET A 139 11.27 28.31 11.87
CA MET A 139 10.16 27.94 10.99
C MET A 139 8.85 27.80 11.78
N LEU A 140 8.86 27.06 12.90
CA LEU A 140 7.70 26.89 13.79
C LEU A 140 7.11 28.23 14.20
N LYS A 141 7.96 29.18 14.63
CA LYS A 141 7.52 30.52 15.00
C LYS A 141 6.94 31.30 13.81
N ARG A 142 7.54 31.17 12.63
CA ARG A 142 7.08 31.85 11.40
C ARG A 142 5.75 31.29 10.88
N THR A 143 5.50 29.99 11.07
CA THR A 143 4.29 29.30 10.58
C THR A 143 3.23 29.15 11.65
N GLN A 144 3.43 29.72 12.84
CA GLN A 144 2.45 29.65 13.92
C GLN A 144 1.16 30.31 13.44
N SER A 145 0.08 29.54 13.42
CA SER A 145 -1.25 30.05 13.08
C SER A 145 -1.69 31.07 14.12
N ASP A 146 -2.33 32.15 13.69
CA ASP A 146 -3.05 33.05 14.59
C ASP A 146 -4.49 32.53 14.75
N PRO A 147 -4.83 31.87 15.88
CA PRO A 147 -6.17 31.32 16.08
C PRO A 147 -7.23 32.40 16.28
N GLN A 148 -6.85 33.67 16.46
CA GLN A 148 -7.78 34.80 16.55
C GLN A 148 -7.94 35.55 15.22
N GLY A 149 -7.13 35.21 14.21
CA GLY A 149 -7.21 35.77 12.89
C GLY A 149 -8.34 35.13 12.08
N ASP A 150 -9.19 35.96 11.47
CA ASP A 150 -10.18 35.55 10.47
C ASP A 150 -9.92 36.27 9.13
N PRO A 151 -8.80 35.96 8.46
CA PRO A 151 -8.48 36.59 7.18
C PRO A 151 -9.37 36.01 6.07
N LEU A 152 -9.80 36.85 5.13
CA LEU A 152 -10.49 36.36 3.94
C LEU A 152 -9.61 35.38 3.16
N THR A 153 -10.20 34.26 2.80
CA THR A 153 -9.56 33.27 1.93
C THR A 153 -9.56 33.75 0.47
N GLY A 154 -8.66 33.20 -0.35
CA GLY A 154 -8.65 33.49 -1.79
C GLY A 154 -9.96 33.13 -2.50
N ALA A 155 -10.66 32.10 -2.01
CA ALA A 155 -11.98 31.72 -2.51
C ALA A 155 -13.04 32.80 -2.22
N GLU A 156 -13.01 33.39 -1.03
CA GLU A 156 -13.95 34.44 -0.63
C GLU A 156 -13.72 35.76 -1.35
N LEU A 157 -12.46 36.12 -1.60
CA LEU A 157 -12.10 37.24 -2.46
C LEU A 157 -12.59 37.01 -3.91
N GLY A 158 -12.41 35.80 -4.43
CA GLY A 158 -12.91 35.41 -5.75
C GLY A 158 -14.44 35.44 -5.87
N ALA A 159 -15.15 35.23 -4.76
CA ALA A 159 -16.61 35.37 -4.65
C ALA A 159 -17.06 36.83 -4.42
N GLY A 160 -16.15 37.80 -4.41
CA GLY A 160 -16.44 39.22 -4.26
C GLY A 160 -16.65 39.71 -2.82
N LYS A 161 -16.31 38.91 -1.80
CA LYS A 161 -16.33 39.40 -0.41
C LYS A 161 -15.21 40.44 -0.22
N GLN A 162 -15.54 41.56 0.42
CA GLN A 162 -14.58 42.61 0.77
C GLN A 162 -14.16 42.47 2.23
N ASN A 163 -12.87 42.75 2.50
CA ASN A 163 -12.34 42.71 3.86
C ASN A 163 -12.93 43.88 4.66
N THR A 164 -13.77 43.59 5.67
CA THR A 164 -14.45 44.60 6.48
C THR A 164 -13.65 45.02 7.72
N SER A 165 -12.40 44.56 7.88
CA SER A 165 -11.52 44.98 8.99
C SER A 165 -11.02 46.42 8.79
N SER A 166 -11.90 47.37 9.09
CA SER A 166 -11.61 48.79 9.30
C SER A 166 -10.89 48.98 10.64
N SER A 167 -9.84 49.79 10.60
CA SER A 167 -8.96 50.22 11.69
C SER A 167 -9.63 50.43 13.04
N ALA A 168 -9.18 49.72 14.07
CA ALA A 168 -9.24 50.19 15.45
C ALA A 168 -7.88 50.82 15.80
N LYS A 169 -7.91 52.11 16.16
CA LYS A 169 -6.79 52.87 16.76
C LYS A 169 -6.46 52.33 18.15
#